data_AF-A0A2K2G570-F1
#
_entry.id   AF-A0A2K2G570-F1
#
_cell.length_a   1.000
_cell.length_b   1.000
_cell.length_c   1.000
_cell.angle_alpha   90.00
_cell.angle_beta   90.00
_cell.angle_gamma   90.00
#
_symmetry.space_group_name_H-M   'P 1'
#
loop_
_entity.id
_entity.type
_entity.pdbx_description
1 polymer ?
#
loop_
_entity_poly.entity_id
_entity_poly.type
_entity_poly.pdbx_seq_one_letter_code
_entity_poly.pdbx_strand_id
1 'polypeptide(L)' 'MTRYRFVTPHRTGKWYNDLRTAQRHACEIGAGFLDEMTGRFVAYVETMLEVMHGDEEIAEPALA' A
#
# COMPACT_ATOMS: atom_id res chain seq x y z
N MET A 1 7.05 9.14 -6.77
CA MET A 1 7.05 8.55 -5.39
C MET A 1 5.94 7.51 -5.27
N THR A 2 6.23 6.31 -4.77
CA THR A 2 5.23 5.24 -4.62
C THR A 2 4.47 5.33 -3.30
N ARG A 3 3.14 5.18 -3.34
CA ARG A 3 2.26 5.12 -2.17
C ARG A 3 1.48 3.80 -2.15
N TYR A 4 1.15 3.33 -0.96
CA TYR A 4 0.49 2.05 -0.71
C TYR A 4 -0.73 2.27 0.18
N ARG A 5 -1.86 1.60 -0.12
CA ARG A 5 -3.00 1.50 0.80
C ARG A 5 -3.66 0.13 0.72
N PHE A 6 -4.24 -0.32 1.83
CA PHE A 6 -5.07 -1.52 1.86
C PHE A 6 -6.54 -1.15 1.89
N VAL A 7 -7.34 -1.87 1.11
CA VAL A 7 -8.78 -1.67 0.98
C VAL A 7 -9.49 -2.97 1.33
N THR A 8 -10.49 -2.89 2.20
CA THR A 8 -11.38 -3.99 2.57
C THR A 8 -12.80 -3.65 2.15
N PRO A 9 -13.74 -4.62 2.11
CA PRO A 9 -15.14 -4.36 1.75
C PRO A 9 -15.81 -3.28 2.62
N HIS A 10 -15.40 -3.19 3.90
CA HIS A 10 -16.05 -2.31 4.88
C HIS A 10 -15.23 -1.07 5.24
N ARG A 11 -13.92 -1.07 4.99
CA ARG A 11 -13.00 0.02 5.38
C ARG A 11 -11.89 0.22 4.36
N THR A 12 -11.55 1.49 4.12
CA THR A 12 -10.46 1.89 3.23
C THR A 12 -9.33 2.51 4.04
N GLY A 13 -8.12 1.98 3.90
CA GLY A 13 -6.91 2.52 4.51
C GLY A 13 -6.46 3.83 3.85
N LYS A 14 -5.63 4.59 4.57
CA LYS A 14 -4.97 5.79 4.02
C LYS A 14 -3.83 5.39 3.09
N TRP A 15 -3.41 6.33 2.24
CA TRP A 15 -2.19 6.21 1.47
C TRP A 15 -0.97 6.46 2.36
N TYR A 16 -0.01 5.55 2.31
CA TYR A 16 1.27 5.65 3.02
C TYR A 16 2.41 5.55 2.02
N ASN A 17 3.53 6.24 2.29
CA ASN A 17 4.70 6.19 1.41
C ASN A 17 5.50 4.87 1.55
N ASP A 18 5.27 4.13 2.65
CA ASP A 18 5.96 2.87 2.95
C ASP A 18 4.99 1.70 3.02
N LEU A 19 5.32 0.60 2.32
CA LEU A 19 4.53 -0.63 2.34
C LEU A 19 4.39 -1.20 3.77
N ARG A 20 5.47 -1.14 4.57
CA ARG A 20 5.45 -1.65 5.96
C ARG A 20 4.53 -0.85 6.87
N THR A 21 4.42 0.45 6.62
CA THR A 21 3.48 1.33 7.35
C THR A 21 2.05 1.04 6.92
N ALA A 22 1.81 0.85 5.62
CA ALA A 22 0.52 0.42 5.10
C ALA A 22 0.08 -0.94 5.69
N GLN A 23 0.98 -1.92 5.77
CA GLN A 23 0.70 -3.24 6.36
C GLN A 23 0.35 -3.17 7.85
N ARG A 24 1.04 -2.33 8.63
CA ARG A 24 0.71 -2.14 10.06
C ARG A 24 -0.68 -1.58 10.25
N HIS A 25 -1.03 -0.53 9.50
CA HIS A 25 -2.39 0.02 9.55
C HIS A 25 -3.43 -0.91 8.95
N ALA A 26 -3.04 -1.77 8.00
CA ALA A 26 -3.90 -2.82 7.46
C ALA A 26 -4.35 -3.81 8.56
N CYS A 27 -3.44 -4.17 9.49
CA CYS A 27 -3.81 -4.97 10.66
C CYS A 27 -4.87 -4.26 11.53
N GLU A 28 -4.72 -2.96 11.76
CA GLU A 28 -5.64 -2.18 12.60
C GLU A 28 -7.05 -2.05 12.01
N ILE A 29 -7.17 -1.95 10.69
CA ILE A 29 -8.47 -1.84 10.01
C ILE A 29 -9.12 -3.20 9.70
N GLY A 30 -8.45 -4.31 10.04
CA GLY A 30 -8.94 -5.67 9.78
C GLY A 30 -8.79 -6.09 8.30
N ALA A 31 -7.75 -5.61 7.62
CA ALA A 31 -7.41 -6.00 6.25
C ALA A 31 -6.51 -7.24 6.18
N GLY A 32 -5.90 -7.65 7.29
CA GLY A 32 -5.04 -8.81 7.34
C GLY A 32 -4.24 -8.86 8.63
N PHE A 33 -3.20 -9.67 8.64
CA PHE A 33 -2.24 -9.73 9.75
C PHE A 33 -0.82 -9.89 9.22
N LEU A 34 0.14 -9.39 9.98
CA LEU A 34 1.56 -9.64 9.74
C LEU A 34 1.95 -10.90 10.50
N ASP A 35 2.33 -11.94 9.79
CA ASP A 35 2.91 -13.14 10.40
C ASP A 35 4.35 -12.83 10.81
N GLU A 36 4.59 -12.68 12.12
CA GLU A 36 5.92 -12.38 12.66
C GLU A 36 6.90 -13.54 12.51
N MET A 37 6.42 -14.79 12.40
CA MET A 37 7.28 -15.94 12.24
C MET A 37 7.89 -16.03 10.84
N THR A 38 7.13 -15.61 9.83
CA THR A 38 7.57 -15.65 8.41
C THR A 38 7.93 -14.27 7.84
N GLY A 39 7.57 -13.19 8.54
CA GLY A 39 7.70 -11.82 8.08
C GLY A 39 6.77 -11.45 6.93
N ARG A 40 5.75 -12.28 6.64
CA ARG A 40 4.83 -12.08 5.51
C ARG A 40 3.52 -11.45 5.98
N PHE A 41 3.01 -10.52 5.18
CA PHE A 41 1.67 -9.99 5.39
C PHE A 41 0.65 -10.90 4.70
N VAL A 42 -0.33 -11.36 5.46
CA VAL A 42 -1.44 -12.19 4.98
C VAL A 42 -2.68 -11.32 4.92
N ALA A 43 -3.13 -11.00 3.71
CA ALA A 43 -4.36 -10.26 3.48
C ALA A 43 -5.57 -11.18 3.73
N TYR A 44 -6.61 -10.64 4.37
CA TYR A 44 -7.88 -11.37 4.51
C TYR A 44 -8.64 -11.41 3.19
N VAL A 45 -9.65 -12.28 3.15
CA VAL A 45 -10.54 -12.42 2.00
C VAL A 45 -11.10 -11.06 1.61
N GLU A 46 -11.10 -10.76 0.31
CA GLU A 46 -11.55 -9.49 -0.28
C GLU A 46 -10.71 -8.24 0.09
N THR A 47 -9.56 -8.41 0.75
CA THR A 47 -8.61 -7.32 0.92
C THR A 47 -7.77 -7.13 -0.34
N MET A 48 -7.67 -5.88 -0.78
CA MET A 48 -6.87 -5.48 -1.93
C MET A 48 -5.77 -4.50 -1.52
N LEU A 49 -4.57 -4.68 -2.08
CA LEU A 49 -3.47 -3.72 -2.00
C LEU A 49 -3.53 -2.82 -3.23
N GLU A 50 -3.63 -1.52 -3.02
CA GLU A 50 -3.46 -0.55 -4.07
C GLU A 50 -2.11 0.15 -3.97
N VAL A 51 -1.50 0.37 -5.14
CA VAL A 51 -0.19 1.01 -5.28
C VAL A 51 -0.32 2.17 -6.25
N MET A 52 0.02 3.37 -5.79
CA MET A 52 0.05 4.57 -6.61
C MET A 52 1.51 4.95 -6.87
N HIS A 53 1.97 4.78 -8.09
CA HIS A 53 3.24 5.35 -8.53
C HIS A 53 2.93 6.80 -8.90
N GLY A 54 3.26 7.74 -8.01
CA GLY A 54 3.21 9.15 -8.39
C GLY A 54 4.23 9.36 -9.49
N ASP A 55 3.73 9.66 -10.69
CA ASP A 55 4.49 9.86 -11.91
C ASP A 55 5.77 10.66 -11.62
N GLU A 56 6.92 10.05 -11.89
CA GLU A 56 8.11 10.83 -12.13
C GLU A 56 7.83 11.68 -13.36
N GLU A 57 7.85 12.99 -13.13
CA GLU A 57 7.97 14.05 -14.11
C GLU A 57 8.68 13.55 -15.37
N ILE A 58 7.94 13.47 -16.48
CA ILE A 58 8.56 13.38 -17.81
C ILE A 58 9.29 14.72 -17.98
N ALA A 59 10.54 14.78 -17.53
CA ALA A 59 11.46 15.84 -17.91
C ALA A 59 11.66 15.67 -19.42
N GLU A 60 10.84 16.36 -20.22
CA GLU A 60 11.12 16.54 -21.63
C GLU A 60 12.55 17.10 -21.73
N PRO A 61 13.49 16.41 -22.41
CA PRO A 61 14.78 17.02 -22.66
C PRO A 61 14.49 18.23 -23.56
N ALA A 62 14.76 19.43 -23.04
CA ALA A 62 14.71 20.66 -23.80
C ALA A 62 15.56 20.47 -25.06
N LEU A 63 14.91 20.29 -26.21
CA LEU A 63 15.58 20.24 -27.49
C LEU A 63 16.01 21.67 -27.83
N ALA A 64 17.33 21.83 -27.91
CA ALA A 64 18.05 23.05 -28.26
C ALA A 64 17.81 23.49 -29.71
#